data_AF-A0A1I2CV95-F1
#
_entry.id   AF-A0A1I2CV95-F1
#
_cell.length_a   1.000
_cell.length_b   1.000
_cell.length_c   1.000
_cell.angle_alpha   90.00
_cell.angle_beta   90.00
_cell.angle_gamma   90.00
#
_symmetry.space_group_name_H-M   'P 1'
#
loop_
_entity.id
_entity.type
_entity.pdbx_description
1 polymer ?
#
loop_
_entity_poly.entity_id
_entity_poly.type
_entity_poly.pdbx_seq_one_letter_code
_entity_poly.pdbx_strand_id
1 'polypeptide(L)'
;MKCKVLRWLLLLLIAGVGAQAQTTDTIQVKGLIILQGKDIKGKRIFKVYNDTAYARARLRKNLQTKWLVIDLGFNNYIDRSDYSGAVSQAYYTPTNAYLADLNRSYTYSAQGLNTLAPRTGSAPLTPSEFKLITGKSLNVNIWLFQQRLNIYRHKLNMVYALGIEMNNYRFARNITYVPGYPTEILRDTISFSKNKLFAEYLSIPLMLNFNSNPARPSRAFKMSMGVMGGYLVKARTKQISKERGKVKNTDEFNLNKWKVSLTGDIGYGPLKLYGNFALTPLHDYGLEQYPFSIGIRFNGF
;
A
#
# COMPACT_ATOMS: atom_id res chain seq x y z
N MET A 1 1.40 46.81 71.63
CA MET A 1 0.13 46.80 70.86
C MET A 1 0.31 47.43 69.46
N LYS A 2 1.05 46.81 68.54
CA LYS A 2 1.15 47.28 67.14
C LYS A 2 1.61 46.10 66.28
N CYS A 3 0.70 45.36 65.63
CA CYS A 3 1.05 44.38 64.56
C CYS A 3 -0.19 43.70 63.94
N LYS A 4 -1.37 43.75 64.58
CA LYS A 4 -2.58 43.09 64.04
C LYS A 4 -3.28 43.89 62.93
N VAL A 5 -3.14 45.22 62.90
CA VAL A 5 -3.76 46.10 61.87
C VAL A 5 -3.00 46.03 60.54
N LEU A 6 -1.68 45.80 60.56
CA LEU A 6 -0.84 45.71 59.35
C LEU A 6 -1.14 44.45 58.52
N ARG A 7 -1.58 43.36 59.16
CA ARG A 7 -1.95 42.11 58.47
C ARG A 7 -3.27 42.22 57.68
N TRP A 8 -4.19 43.08 58.11
CA TRP A 8 -5.44 43.32 57.36
C TRP A 8 -5.23 44.26 56.16
N LEU A 9 -4.29 45.20 56.26
CA LEU A 9 -3.91 46.07 55.13
C LEU A 9 -3.13 45.31 54.03
N LEU A 10 -2.33 44.30 54.39
CA LEU A 10 -1.63 43.47 53.39
C LEU A 10 -2.56 42.46 52.67
N LEU A 11 -3.66 42.05 53.29
CA LEU A 11 -4.67 41.18 52.66
C LEU A 11 -5.59 41.93 51.69
N LEU A 12 -5.78 43.24 51.88
CA LEU A 12 -6.53 44.10 50.95
C LEU A 12 -5.74 44.51 49.70
N LEU A 13 -4.40 44.38 49.70
CA LEU A 13 -3.52 44.76 48.59
C LEU A 13 -3.31 43.67 47.51
N ILE A 14 -3.88 42.47 47.70
CA ILE A 14 -3.83 41.37 46.69
C ILE A 14 -5.13 41.29 45.87
N ALA A 15 -6.13 42.13 46.17
CA ALA A 15 -7.33 42.29 45.36
C ALA A 15 -7.06 43.22 44.17
N GLY A 16 -6.20 42.81 43.23
CA GLY A 16 -5.77 43.74 42.19
C GLY A 16 -5.00 43.15 41.01
N VAL A 17 -5.12 41.86 40.73
CA VAL A 17 -4.77 41.37 39.39
C VAL A 17 -5.89 40.44 38.95
N GLY A 18 -6.96 41.02 38.42
CA GLY A 18 -7.87 40.28 37.57
C GLY A 18 -7.07 39.78 36.38
N ALA A 19 -6.62 38.53 36.43
CA ALA A 19 -6.31 37.80 35.22
C ALA A 19 -7.63 37.74 34.46
N GLN A 20 -7.82 38.66 33.49
CA GLN A 20 -8.92 38.56 32.54
C GLN A 20 -8.82 37.15 31.93
N ALA A 21 -9.78 36.30 32.29
CA ALA A 21 -9.94 35.00 31.69
C ALA A 21 -10.11 35.24 30.19
N GLN A 22 -9.06 34.99 29.43
CA GLN A 22 -9.09 35.15 28.00
C GLN A 22 -10.10 34.14 27.47
N THR A 23 -11.24 34.63 26.99
CA THR A 23 -12.30 33.80 26.42
C THR A 23 -11.70 33.00 25.27
N THR A 24 -11.48 31.71 25.53
CA THR A 24 -10.85 30.80 24.58
C THR A 24 -11.96 29.95 24.01
N ASP A 25 -12.38 30.25 22.78
CA ASP A 25 -13.43 29.48 22.13
C ASP A 25 -12.90 28.06 21.86
N THR A 26 -13.60 27.07 22.39
CA THR A 26 -13.21 25.65 22.27
C THR A 26 -14.09 24.98 21.23
N ILE A 27 -13.49 24.49 20.14
CA ILE A 27 -14.17 23.74 19.10
C ILE A 27 -13.74 22.27 19.21
N GLN A 28 -14.69 21.35 19.34
CA GLN A 28 -14.41 19.91 19.39
C GLN A 28 -14.83 19.23 18.08
N VAL A 29 -13.90 18.56 17.41
CA VAL A 29 -14.15 17.81 16.17
C VAL A 29 -13.58 16.41 16.32
N LYS A 30 -14.43 15.41 16.59
CA LYS A 30 -14.13 13.96 16.64
C LYS A 30 -12.71 13.62 17.13
N GLY A 31 -12.44 13.90 18.40
CA GLY A 31 -11.15 13.57 19.03
C GLY A 31 -10.07 14.65 18.93
N LEU A 32 -10.38 15.80 18.31
CA LEU A 32 -9.57 17.02 18.31
C LEU A 32 -10.28 18.12 19.10
N ILE A 33 -9.52 18.83 19.93
CA ILE A 33 -9.94 20.03 20.65
C ILE A 33 -9.11 21.18 20.06
N ILE A 34 -9.78 22.14 19.43
CA ILE A 34 -9.18 23.35 18.88
C ILE A 34 -9.52 24.47 19.84
N LEU A 35 -8.50 25.09 20.43
CA LEU A 35 -8.62 26.28 21.24
C LEU A 35 -8.29 27.49 20.37
N GLN A 36 -9.24 28.40 20.23
CA GLN A 36 -9.05 29.67 19.57
C GLN A 36 -8.82 30.76 20.62
N GLY A 37 -7.69 31.46 20.51
CA GLY A 37 -7.35 32.59 21.37
C GLY A 37 -6.84 33.79 20.57
N LYS A 38 -6.47 34.85 21.27
CA LYS A 38 -5.77 36.00 20.69
C LYS A 38 -4.40 36.14 21.35
N ASP A 39 -3.39 36.52 20.57
CA ASP A 39 -2.10 36.92 21.14
C ASP A 39 -2.21 38.29 21.83
N ILE A 40 -1.18 38.68 22.56
CA ILE A 40 -1.00 40.01 23.17
C ILE A 40 -1.13 41.13 22.11
N LYS A 41 -0.81 40.82 20.84
CA LYS A 41 -0.97 41.71 19.67
C LYS A 41 -2.34 41.62 18.98
N GLY A 42 -3.33 40.94 19.56
CA GLY A 42 -4.67 40.79 19.01
C GLY A 42 -4.81 39.80 17.84
N LYS A 43 -3.72 39.15 17.40
CA LYS A 43 -3.74 38.16 16.31
C LYS A 43 -4.41 36.86 16.77
N ARG A 44 -5.29 36.28 15.95
CA ARG A 44 -5.93 34.97 16.24
C ARG A 44 -4.88 33.85 16.25
N ILE A 45 -4.86 33.05 17.31
CA ILE A 45 -4.02 31.85 17.45
C ILE A 45 -4.93 30.64 17.63
N PHE A 46 -4.58 29.54 16.99
CA PHE A 46 -5.24 28.25 17.15
C PHE A 46 -4.28 27.26 17.79
N LYS A 47 -4.67 26.66 18.92
CA LYS A 47 -3.94 25.53 19.53
C LYS A 47 -4.78 24.27 19.37
N VAL A 48 -4.15 23.18 18.92
CA VAL A 48 -4.85 21.94 18.61
C VAL A 48 -4.36 20.83 19.54
N TYR A 49 -5.28 20.19 20.25
CA TYR A 49 -5.04 19.11 21.19
C TYR A 49 -5.80 17.85 20.78
N ASN A 50 -5.27 16.68 21.13
CA ASN A 50 -6.00 15.43 21.00
C ASN A 50 -6.85 15.19 22.26
N ASP A 51 -8.14 14.93 22.08
CA ASP A 51 -9.04 14.59 23.16
C ASP A 51 -8.81 13.15 23.64
N THR A 52 -8.12 13.01 24.77
CA THR A 52 -7.93 11.72 25.43
C THR A 52 -9.20 11.13 26.03
N ALA A 53 -10.20 11.93 26.41
CA ALA A 53 -11.47 11.43 26.92
C ALA A 53 -12.25 10.76 25.79
N TYR A 54 -12.31 11.39 24.62
CA TYR A 54 -12.86 10.79 23.41
C TYR A 54 -12.18 9.47 23.03
N ALA A 55 -10.84 9.43 23.07
CA ALA A 55 -10.08 8.21 22.79
C ALA A 55 -10.44 7.08 23.77
N ARG A 56 -10.51 7.37 25.08
CA ARG A 56 -10.91 6.40 26.12
C ARG A 56 -12.34 5.91 25.96
N ALA A 57 -13.28 6.78 25.61
CA ALA A 57 -14.67 6.38 25.37
C ALA A 57 -14.78 5.36 24.23
N ARG A 58 -13.98 5.53 23.16
CA ARG A 58 -13.93 4.58 22.03
C ARG A 58 -13.38 3.21 22.42
N LEU A 59 -12.50 3.14 23.43
CA LEU A 59 -11.98 1.88 23.97
C LEU A 59 -13.03 1.07 24.75
N ARG A 60 -14.24 1.58 25.00
CA ARG A 60 -15.31 0.75 25.56
C ARG A 60 -15.85 -0.29 24.57
N LYS A 61 -15.59 -0.10 23.27
CA LYS A 61 -16.03 -1.02 22.20
C LYS A 61 -14.91 -1.98 21.84
N ASN A 62 -15.20 -3.28 21.90
CA ASN A 62 -14.28 -4.34 21.47
C ASN A 62 -14.07 -4.36 19.95
N LEU A 63 -15.12 -4.04 19.18
CA LEU A 63 -15.04 -3.95 17.72
C LEU A 63 -15.05 -2.48 17.30
N GLN A 64 -14.09 -2.11 16.46
CA GLN A 64 -14.03 -0.81 15.84
C GLN A 64 -13.93 -0.97 14.33
N THR A 65 -14.70 -0.17 13.60
CA THR A 65 -14.67 -0.14 12.13
C THR A 65 -14.09 1.18 11.64
N LYS A 66 -13.33 1.11 10.55
CA LYS A 66 -12.96 2.24 9.72
C LYS A 66 -13.38 1.96 8.29
N TRP A 67 -13.88 3.00 7.64
CA TRP A 67 -14.30 2.96 6.25
C TRP A 67 -13.31 3.73 5.41
N LEU A 68 -13.12 3.28 4.16
CA LEU A 68 -12.29 3.98 3.17
C LEU A 68 -10.88 4.24 3.72
N VAL A 69 -10.19 3.15 4.07
CA VAL A 69 -8.75 3.20 4.37
C VAL A 69 -8.02 3.15 3.04
N ILE A 70 -7.08 4.07 2.84
CA ILE A 70 -6.38 4.21 1.56
C ILE A 70 -4.89 4.01 1.80
N ASP A 71 -4.29 3.15 1.01
CA ASP A 71 -2.87 2.90 0.98
C ASP A 71 -2.29 3.43 -0.33
N LEU A 72 -1.19 4.17 -0.25
CA LEU A 72 -0.45 4.64 -1.42
C LEU A 72 1.01 4.21 -1.30
N GLY A 73 1.53 3.56 -2.33
CA GLY A 73 2.89 3.05 -2.31
C GLY A 73 3.46 2.80 -3.69
N PHE A 74 4.56 2.05 -3.68
CA PHE A 74 5.26 1.61 -4.88
C PHE A 74 5.29 0.09 -4.94
N ASN A 75 5.25 -0.43 -6.15
CA ASN A 75 5.37 -1.84 -6.47
C ASN A 75 6.74 -2.15 -7.04
N ASN A 76 7.25 -3.31 -6.68
CA ASN A 76 8.32 -3.98 -7.39
C ASN A 76 8.13 -5.50 -7.26
N TYR A 77 9.07 -6.29 -7.75
CA TYR A 77 9.06 -7.73 -7.51
C TYR A 77 10.49 -8.26 -7.37
N ILE A 78 10.63 -9.43 -6.76
CA ILE A 78 11.84 -10.24 -6.82
C ILE A 78 11.67 -11.25 -7.96
N ASP A 79 12.61 -11.28 -8.89
CA ASP A 79 12.56 -12.15 -10.06
C ASP A 79 13.47 -13.36 -9.86
N ARG A 80 12.91 -14.57 -9.96
CA ARG A 80 13.63 -15.85 -9.86
C ARG A 80 13.56 -16.70 -11.14
N SER A 81 13.10 -16.12 -12.23
CA SER A 81 12.89 -16.85 -13.49
C SER A 81 14.20 -17.39 -14.08
N ASP A 82 14.16 -18.56 -14.71
CA ASP A 82 15.33 -19.19 -15.35
C ASP A 82 15.62 -18.59 -16.73
N TYR A 83 16.24 -17.41 -16.72
CA TYR A 83 16.67 -16.73 -17.95
C TYR A 83 17.80 -17.46 -18.68
N SER A 84 18.71 -18.11 -17.94
CA SER A 84 19.83 -18.88 -18.52
C SER A 84 19.34 -19.99 -19.42
N GLY A 85 18.43 -20.83 -18.93
CA GLY A 85 17.86 -21.90 -19.74
C GLY A 85 16.98 -21.36 -20.85
N ALA A 86 16.23 -20.27 -20.62
CA ALA A 86 15.42 -19.66 -21.68
C ALA A 86 16.27 -19.12 -22.84
N VAL A 87 17.47 -18.60 -22.55
CA VAL A 87 18.46 -18.24 -23.58
C VAL A 87 18.87 -19.47 -24.40
N SER A 88 19.18 -20.60 -23.74
CA SER A 88 19.48 -21.84 -24.45
C SER A 88 18.33 -22.28 -25.35
N GLN A 89 17.09 -22.25 -24.86
CA GLN A 89 15.91 -22.60 -25.66
C GLN A 89 15.76 -21.72 -26.90
N ALA A 90 16.07 -20.41 -26.80
CA ALA A 90 16.00 -19.48 -27.92
C ALA A 90 17.02 -19.77 -29.05
N TYR A 91 18.14 -20.43 -28.75
CA TYR A 91 19.12 -20.85 -29.78
C TYR A 91 18.76 -22.19 -30.45
N TYR A 92 18.00 -23.05 -29.75
CA TYR A 92 17.64 -24.39 -30.22
C TYR A 92 16.19 -24.53 -30.65
N THR A 93 15.48 -23.41 -30.90
CA THR A 93 14.08 -23.46 -31.35
C THR A 93 13.97 -24.29 -32.64
N PRO A 94 13.13 -25.33 -32.65
CA PRO A 94 12.99 -26.20 -33.82
C PRO A 94 12.46 -25.41 -35.02
N THR A 95 13.05 -25.66 -36.20
CA THR A 95 12.68 -25.02 -37.47
C THR A 95 11.27 -25.39 -37.96
N ASN A 96 10.66 -26.43 -37.39
CA ASN A 96 9.30 -26.86 -37.70
C ASN A 96 8.31 -26.30 -36.67
N ALA A 97 7.34 -25.51 -37.14
CA ALA A 97 6.31 -24.87 -36.30
C ALA A 97 5.46 -25.86 -35.50
N TYR A 98 5.19 -27.07 -36.03
CA TYR A 98 4.46 -28.10 -35.30
C TYR A 98 5.25 -28.66 -34.11
N LEU A 99 6.57 -28.80 -34.27
CA LEU A 99 7.45 -29.25 -33.18
C LEU A 99 7.66 -28.16 -32.11
N ALA A 100 7.53 -26.89 -32.49
CA ALA A 100 7.60 -25.78 -31.54
C ALA A 100 6.38 -25.78 -30.59
N ASP A 101 5.18 -26.13 -31.09
CA ASP A 101 3.95 -26.14 -30.29
C ASP A 101 3.90 -27.32 -29.30
N LEU A 102 4.40 -28.49 -29.70
CA LEU A 102 4.62 -29.66 -28.81
C LEU A 102 5.61 -29.37 -27.67
N ASN A 103 6.46 -28.35 -27.82
CA ASN A 103 7.45 -27.94 -26.82
C ASN A 103 6.95 -26.79 -25.93
N ARG A 104 5.65 -26.52 -25.86
CA ARG A 104 5.10 -25.60 -24.87
C ARG A 104 5.09 -26.26 -23.49
N SER A 105 5.52 -25.50 -22.48
CA SER A 105 5.47 -25.92 -21.07
C SER A 105 4.78 -24.84 -20.24
N TYR A 106 3.93 -25.24 -19.31
CA TYR A 106 3.19 -24.34 -18.42
C TYR A 106 3.72 -24.47 -17.00
N THR A 107 5.03 -24.30 -16.86
CA THR A 107 5.77 -24.40 -15.60
C THR A 107 6.71 -23.21 -15.43
N TYR A 108 7.35 -23.06 -14.27
CA TYR A 108 8.39 -22.03 -14.04
C TYR A 108 9.78 -22.43 -14.57
N SER A 109 9.84 -23.42 -15.47
CA SER A 109 11.08 -23.83 -16.13
C SER A 109 11.49 -22.85 -17.23
N ALA A 110 12.73 -22.96 -17.70
CA ALA A 110 13.22 -22.29 -18.91
C ALA A 110 12.28 -22.42 -20.13
N GLN A 111 11.72 -23.61 -20.34
CA GLN A 111 10.81 -23.87 -21.45
C GLN A 111 9.47 -23.15 -21.26
N GLY A 112 8.97 -23.09 -20.03
CA GLY A 112 7.77 -22.32 -19.71
C GLY A 112 7.98 -20.82 -19.81
N LEU A 113 9.18 -20.33 -19.44
CA LEU A 113 9.55 -18.94 -19.64
C LEU A 113 9.62 -18.60 -21.14
N ASN A 114 10.17 -19.49 -21.96
CA ASN A 114 10.18 -19.31 -23.42
C ASN A 114 8.77 -19.45 -24.03
N THR A 115 7.88 -20.23 -23.43
CA THR A 115 6.46 -20.32 -23.82
C THR A 115 5.75 -18.98 -23.57
N LEU A 116 5.95 -18.37 -22.40
CA LEU A 116 5.34 -17.09 -22.05
C LEU A 116 6.00 -15.90 -22.78
N ALA A 117 7.31 -15.92 -22.97
CA ALA A 117 8.06 -14.79 -23.52
C ALA A 117 9.08 -15.26 -24.57
N PRO A 118 8.61 -15.77 -25.72
CA PRO A 118 9.48 -16.37 -26.73
C PRO A 118 10.50 -15.37 -27.27
N ARG A 119 11.74 -15.82 -27.47
CA ARG A 119 12.83 -15.00 -28.04
C ARG A 119 13.60 -15.76 -29.10
N THR A 120 14.22 -15.01 -30.00
CA THR A 120 15.17 -15.54 -30.99
C THR A 120 16.57 -15.56 -30.38
N GLY A 121 17.43 -16.49 -30.81
CA GLY A 121 18.84 -16.55 -30.38
C GLY A 121 19.64 -15.26 -30.68
N SER A 122 19.23 -14.47 -31.68
CA SER A 122 19.83 -13.16 -31.96
C SER A 122 19.50 -12.08 -30.90
N ALA A 123 18.45 -12.29 -30.12
CA ALA A 123 17.94 -11.32 -29.14
C ALA A 123 17.36 -12.05 -27.91
N PRO A 124 18.20 -12.78 -27.15
CA PRO A 124 17.73 -13.68 -26.10
C PRO A 124 17.02 -12.94 -24.96
N LEU A 125 16.20 -13.69 -24.22
CA LEU A 125 15.48 -13.16 -23.06
C LEU A 125 16.46 -12.91 -21.91
N THR A 126 16.37 -11.75 -21.27
CA THR A 126 17.21 -11.42 -20.11
C THR A 126 16.35 -10.80 -19.01
N PRO A 127 16.80 -10.80 -17.74
CA PRO A 127 16.08 -10.15 -16.64
C PRO A 127 15.79 -8.66 -16.91
N SER A 128 16.64 -8.00 -17.71
CA SER A 128 16.47 -6.60 -18.08
C SER A 128 15.19 -6.32 -18.87
N GLU A 129 14.60 -7.35 -19.48
CA GLU A 129 13.38 -7.25 -20.28
C GLU A 129 12.18 -6.83 -19.44
N PHE A 130 12.09 -7.32 -18.21
CA PHE A 130 10.95 -7.07 -17.34
C PHE A 130 11.21 -5.95 -16.34
N LYS A 131 12.44 -5.45 -16.23
CA LYS A 131 12.84 -4.40 -15.27
C LYS A 131 11.80 -3.29 -15.16
N LEU A 132 11.37 -3.02 -13.92
CA LEU A 132 10.42 -1.97 -13.61
C LEU A 132 11.10 -0.61 -13.41
N ILE A 133 10.36 0.45 -13.73
CA ILE A 133 10.63 1.81 -13.28
C ILE A 133 9.92 1.98 -11.93
N THR A 134 10.62 1.69 -10.82
CA THR A 134 10.03 1.62 -9.47
C THR A 134 9.25 2.88 -9.10
N GLY A 135 9.81 4.07 -9.31
CA GLY A 135 9.13 5.35 -9.01
C GLY A 135 7.87 5.63 -9.84
N LYS A 136 7.59 4.85 -10.90
CA LYS A 136 6.37 4.94 -11.72
C LYS A 136 5.47 3.71 -11.58
N SER A 137 5.88 2.72 -10.79
CA SER A 137 5.14 1.50 -10.50
C SER A 137 4.40 1.70 -9.18
N LEU A 138 3.16 2.18 -9.26
CA LEU A 138 2.39 2.61 -8.10
C LEU A 138 1.48 1.51 -7.56
N ASN A 139 1.35 1.43 -6.25
CA ASN A 139 0.34 0.64 -5.55
C ASN A 139 -0.71 1.58 -4.94
N VAL A 140 -1.98 1.26 -5.15
CA VAL A 140 -3.09 1.96 -4.50
C VAL A 140 -4.03 0.91 -3.96
N ASN A 141 -4.23 0.86 -2.64
CA ASN A 141 -5.23 -0.04 -2.04
C ASN A 141 -6.37 0.77 -1.46
N ILE A 142 -7.59 0.32 -1.70
CA ILE A 142 -8.80 0.92 -1.15
C ILE A 142 -9.50 -0.16 -0.33
N TRP A 143 -9.43 -0.03 0.99
CA TRP A 143 -10.16 -0.90 1.90
C TRP A 143 -11.55 -0.30 2.14
N LEU A 144 -12.57 -1.03 1.67
CA LEU A 144 -13.97 -0.67 1.86
C LEU A 144 -14.27 -0.54 3.35
N PHE A 145 -13.90 -1.57 4.11
CA PHE A 145 -13.87 -1.53 5.56
C PHE A 145 -12.60 -2.18 6.10
N GLN A 146 -12.15 -1.69 7.24
CA GLN A 146 -11.16 -2.31 8.10
C GLN A 146 -11.79 -2.43 9.48
N GLN A 147 -11.73 -3.61 10.08
CA GLN A 147 -12.24 -3.89 11.42
C GLN A 147 -11.08 -4.27 12.34
N ARG A 148 -11.13 -3.74 13.56
CA ARG A 148 -10.19 -4.06 14.64
C ARG A 148 -10.97 -4.64 15.80
N LEU A 149 -10.71 -5.90 16.10
CA LEU A 149 -11.24 -6.63 17.25
C LEU A 149 -10.21 -6.63 18.38
N ASN A 150 -10.61 -6.16 19.54
CA ASN A 150 -9.80 -6.22 20.75
C ASN A 150 -9.64 -7.66 21.24
N ILE A 151 -8.40 -8.08 21.50
CA ILE A 151 -8.09 -9.35 22.15
C ILE A 151 -7.72 -9.10 23.62
N TYR A 152 -6.80 -8.17 23.88
CA TYR A 152 -6.32 -7.89 25.23
C TYR A 152 -6.06 -6.40 25.46
N ARG A 153 -6.87 -5.81 26.36
CA ARG A 153 -6.74 -4.43 26.87
C ARG A 153 -6.53 -3.35 25.79
N HIS A 154 -7.01 -3.60 24.57
CA HIS A 154 -6.77 -2.82 23.35
C HIS A 154 -5.31 -2.64 22.94
N LYS A 155 -4.37 -3.30 23.64
CA LYS A 155 -2.96 -3.35 23.30
C LYS A 155 -2.68 -4.42 22.27
N LEU A 156 -3.38 -5.54 22.35
CA LEU A 156 -3.35 -6.60 21.34
C LEU A 156 -4.72 -6.70 20.69
N ASN A 157 -4.75 -6.67 19.37
CA ASN A 157 -5.96 -6.68 18.57
C ASN A 157 -5.79 -7.59 17.36
N MET A 158 -6.89 -8.06 16.79
CA MET A 158 -6.95 -8.64 15.46
C MET A 158 -7.48 -7.59 14.49
N VAL A 159 -6.89 -7.50 13.31
CA VAL A 159 -7.30 -6.59 12.24
C VAL A 159 -7.62 -7.42 11.01
N TYR A 160 -8.80 -7.22 10.45
CA TYR A 160 -9.17 -7.77 9.16
C TYR A 160 -9.87 -6.70 8.31
N ALA A 161 -9.81 -6.84 7.00
CA ALA A 161 -10.37 -5.86 6.07
C ALA A 161 -10.88 -6.54 4.81
N LEU A 162 -11.67 -5.80 4.03
CA LEU A 162 -11.99 -6.14 2.65
C LEU A 162 -11.70 -4.93 1.78
N GLY A 163 -10.97 -5.13 0.69
CA GLY A 163 -10.58 -4.04 -0.18
C GLY A 163 -10.09 -4.49 -1.54
N ILE A 164 -9.75 -3.52 -2.35
CA ILE A 164 -9.20 -3.72 -3.68
C ILE A 164 -7.75 -3.23 -3.68
N GLU A 165 -6.83 -4.09 -4.10
CA GLU A 165 -5.43 -3.77 -4.36
C GLU A 165 -5.21 -3.48 -5.85
N MET A 166 -4.88 -2.24 -6.19
CA MET A 166 -4.57 -1.83 -7.55
C MET A 166 -3.07 -1.72 -7.75
N ASN A 167 -2.52 -2.67 -8.50
CA ASN A 167 -1.10 -2.81 -8.74
C ASN A 167 -0.74 -2.33 -10.13
N ASN A 168 0.22 -1.40 -10.20
CA ASN A 168 0.71 -0.86 -11.46
C ASN A 168 2.20 -1.18 -11.62
N TYR A 169 2.55 -1.91 -12.68
CA TYR A 169 3.93 -2.27 -13.01
C TYR A 169 4.35 -1.53 -14.28
N ARG A 170 5.27 -0.57 -14.17
CA ARG A 170 5.75 0.25 -15.29
C ARG A 170 7.05 -0.35 -15.83
N PHE A 171 7.02 -0.94 -17.02
CA PHE A 171 8.20 -1.56 -17.63
C PHE A 171 9.17 -0.54 -18.22
N ALA A 172 10.47 -0.74 -18.03
CA ALA A 172 11.51 0.09 -18.66
C ALA A 172 11.68 -0.25 -20.15
N ARG A 173 11.50 -1.52 -20.51
CA ARG A 173 11.57 -2.00 -21.90
C ARG A 173 10.22 -1.95 -22.60
N ASN A 174 10.28 -1.98 -23.93
CA ASN A 174 9.12 -2.00 -24.80
C ASN A 174 8.68 -3.45 -25.03
N ILE A 175 7.95 -3.98 -24.06
CA ILE A 175 7.31 -5.29 -24.16
C ILE A 175 5.81 -5.15 -24.34
N THR A 176 5.22 -6.05 -25.11
CA THR A 176 3.79 -6.12 -25.38
C THR A 176 3.28 -7.48 -24.95
N TYR A 177 2.32 -7.47 -24.03
CA TYR A 177 1.52 -8.65 -23.73
C TYR A 177 0.47 -8.81 -24.83
N VAL A 178 0.55 -9.92 -25.54
CA VAL A 178 -0.41 -10.33 -26.57
C VAL A 178 -1.53 -11.09 -25.86
N PRO A 179 -2.78 -10.57 -25.86
CA PRO A 179 -3.93 -11.27 -25.30
C PRO A 179 -4.12 -12.65 -25.95
N GLY A 180 -4.56 -13.63 -25.18
CA GLY A 180 -4.78 -14.99 -25.67
C GLY A 180 -4.53 -16.10 -24.64
N TYR A 181 -4.89 -17.32 -25.05
CA TYR A 181 -4.72 -18.56 -24.29
C TYR A 181 -3.94 -19.56 -25.17
N PRO A 182 -2.59 -19.60 -25.11
CA PRO A 182 -1.73 -18.94 -24.13
C PRO A 182 -1.45 -17.46 -24.42
N THR A 183 -1.17 -16.69 -23.36
CA THR A 183 -0.67 -15.31 -23.46
C THR A 183 0.81 -15.33 -23.79
N GLU A 184 1.27 -14.42 -24.65
CA GLU A 184 2.68 -14.26 -24.98
C GLU A 184 3.18 -12.83 -24.69
N ILE A 185 4.46 -12.68 -24.36
CA ILE A 185 5.10 -11.39 -24.10
C ILE A 185 6.22 -11.17 -25.11
N LEU A 186 5.96 -10.28 -26.07
CA LEU A 186 6.88 -9.99 -27.17
C LEU A 186 7.63 -8.69 -26.94
N ARG A 187 8.86 -8.61 -27.48
CA ARG A 187 9.58 -7.34 -27.58
C ARG A 187 9.02 -6.57 -28.77
N ASP A 188 8.55 -5.36 -28.54
CA ASP A 188 8.02 -4.50 -29.59
C ASP A 188 9.14 -3.68 -30.23
N THR A 189 9.04 -3.42 -31.53
CA THR A 189 9.94 -2.53 -32.26
C THR A 189 9.60 -1.06 -31.99
N ILE A 190 8.38 -0.77 -31.54
CA ILE A 190 7.92 0.58 -31.24
C ILE A 190 8.36 1.02 -29.85
N SER A 191 8.78 2.29 -29.75
CA SER A 191 9.16 2.89 -28.47
C SER A 191 7.95 3.42 -27.70
N PHE A 192 7.77 2.95 -26.46
CA PHE A 192 6.64 3.36 -25.62
C PHE A 192 7.04 4.40 -24.57
N SER A 193 6.43 5.59 -24.65
CA SER A 193 6.47 6.60 -23.58
C SER A 193 5.81 6.10 -22.28
N LYS A 194 4.84 5.19 -22.41
CA LYS A 194 4.17 4.50 -21.30
C LYS A 194 3.97 3.04 -21.69
N ASN A 195 4.51 2.13 -20.91
CA ASN A 195 4.31 0.69 -21.00
C ASN A 195 4.06 0.14 -19.60
N LYS A 196 2.86 -0.37 -19.36
CA LYS A 196 2.41 -0.71 -18.01
C LYS A 196 1.44 -1.88 -18.02
N LEU A 197 1.64 -2.80 -17.08
CA LEU A 197 0.67 -3.80 -16.67
C LEU A 197 -0.05 -3.33 -15.40
N PHE A 198 -1.35 -3.52 -15.38
CA PHE A 198 -2.21 -3.26 -14.23
C PHE A 198 -2.89 -4.55 -13.80
N ALA A 199 -2.86 -4.83 -12.50
CA ALA A 199 -3.53 -5.96 -11.89
C ALA A 199 -4.33 -5.48 -10.68
N GLU A 200 -5.59 -5.86 -10.61
CA GLU A 200 -6.54 -5.48 -9.57
C GLU A 200 -6.98 -6.74 -8.83
N TYR A 201 -6.69 -6.82 -7.53
CA TYR A 201 -7.06 -7.93 -6.68
C TYR A 201 -8.11 -7.50 -5.66
N LEU A 202 -9.15 -8.31 -5.47
CA LEU A 202 -10.02 -8.24 -4.29
C LEU A 202 -9.30 -8.96 -3.16
N SER A 203 -8.98 -8.25 -2.08
CA SER A 203 -8.09 -8.74 -1.04
C SER A 203 -8.67 -8.65 0.36
N ILE A 204 -8.28 -9.63 1.18
CA ILE A 204 -8.68 -9.80 2.58
C ILE A 204 -7.42 -10.04 3.41
N PRO A 205 -6.90 -9.02 4.13
CA PRO A 205 -5.84 -9.21 5.10
C PRO A 205 -6.41 -9.67 6.44
N LEU A 206 -5.62 -10.48 7.14
CA LEU A 206 -5.82 -10.90 8.52
C LEU A 206 -4.51 -10.71 9.29
N MET A 207 -4.51 -9.81 10.26
CA MET A 207 -3.31 -9.36 10.97
C MET A 207 -3.51 -9.33 12.48
N LEU A 208 -2.45 -9.63 13.23
CA LEU A 208 -2.33 -9.27 14.63
C LEU A 208 -1.78 -7.86 14.73
N ASN A 209 -2.36 -7.04 15.60
CA ASN A 209 -2.04 -5.64 15.78
C ASN A 209 -1.67 -5.36 17.25
N PHE A 210 -0.47 -4.84 17.46
CA PHE A 210 -0.01 -4.28 18.70
C PHE A 210 -0.15 -2.75 18.72
N ASN A 211 -0.60 -2.21 19.85
CA ASN A 211 -0.73 -0.78 20.10
C ASN A 211 -0.19 -0.44 21.50
N SER A 212 0.89 0.34 21.56
CA SER A 212 1.56 0.64 22.83
C SER A 212 0.71 1.51 23.76
N ASN A 213 -0.05 2.46 23.21
CA ASN A 213 -0.87 3.40 23.98
C ASN A 213 -2.25 3.65 23.36
N PRO A 214 -3.23 2.77 23.63
CA PRO A 214 -4.58 2.90 23.07
C PRO A 214 -5.30 4.18 23.51
N ALA A 215 -5.00 4.70 24.71
CA ALA A 215 -5.63 5.89 25.27
C ALA A 215 -5.06 7.21 24.70
N ARG A 216 -3.85 7.18 24.13
CA ARG A 216 -3.22 8.34 23.47
C ARG A 216 -2.75 7.96 22.05
N PRO A 217 -3.67 7.81 21.08
CA PRO A 217 -3.35 7.28 19.75
C PRO A 217 -2.30 8.08 18.96
N SER A 218 -2.15 9.38 19.23
CA SER A 218 -1.16 10.25 18.58
C SER A 218 0.26 10.06 19.09
N ARG A 219 0.44 9.40 20.24
CA ARG A 219 1.75 9.04 20.83
C ARG A 219 1.88 7.52 21.00
N ALA A 220 1.15 6.77 20.17
CA ALA A 220 1.14 5.33 20.19
C ALA A 220 2.04 4.79 19.09
N PHE A 221 2.93 3.88 19.47
CA PHE A 221 3.57 2.97 18.54
C PHE A 221 2.57 1.88 18.18
N LYS A 222 2.50 1.56 16.89
CA LYS A 222 1.57 0.57 16.33
C LYS A 222 2.32 -0.33 15.38
N MET A 223 2.05 -1.62 15.47
CA MET A 223 2.61 -2.61 14.57
C MET A 223 1.54 -3.63 14.25
N SER A 224 1.41 -4.01 12.99
CA SER A 224 0.52 -5.07 12.53
C SER A 224 1.30 -6.04 11.66
N MET A 225 1.01 -7.34 11.77
CA MET A 225 1.59 -8.37 10.91
C MET A 225 0.61 -9.51 10.71
N GLY A 226 0.60 -10.09 9.52
CA GLY A 226 -0.18 -11.29 9.23
C GLY A 226 -0.14 -11.68 7.76
N VAL A 227 -1.23 -12.28 7.30
CA VAL A 227 -1.37 -12.82 5.94
C VAL A 227 -2.50 -12.12 5.20
N MET A 228 -2.45 -12.16 3.87
CA MET A 228 -3.45 -11.58 3.01
C MET A 228 -3.71 -12.52 1.83
N GLY A 229 -4.97 -12.85 1.62
CA GLY A 229 -5.45 -13.55 0.42
C GLY A 229 -6.09 -12.56 -0.53
N GLY A 230 -5.88 -12.74 -1.83
CA GLY A 230 -6.51 -11.92 -2.86
C GLY A 230 -6.86 -12.73 -4.10
N TYR A 231 -7.91 -12.29 -4.80
CA TYR A 231 -8.38 -12.86 -6.07
C TYR A 231 -8.31 -11.82 -7.19
N LEU A 232 -7.76 -12.17 -8.34
CA LEU A 232 -7.62 -11.29 -9.49
C LEU A 232 -9.00 -10.96 -10.08
N VAL A 233 -9.40 -9.69 -10.01
CA VAL A 233 -10.69 -9.22 -10.56
C VAL A 233 -10.50 -8.64 -11.95
N LYS A 234 -9.37 -8.00 -12.20
CA LYS A 234 -9.13 -7.31 -13.47
C LYS A 234 -7.65 -7.16 -13.77
N ALA A 235 -7.29 -7.38 -15.03
CA ALA A 235 -5.98 -7.02 -15.54
C ALA A 235 -6.09 -6.25 -16.86
N ARG A 236 -5.15 -5.32 -17.07
CA ARG A 236 -5.08 -4.51 -18.30
C ARG A 236 -3.65 -4.11 -18.60
N THR A 237 -3.28 -4.08 -19.87
CA THR A 237 -2.09 -3.39 -20.32
C THR A 237 -2.44 -1.99 -20.80
N LYS A 238 -1.49 -1.05 -20.67
CA LYS A 238 -1.63 0.30 -21.21
C LYS A 238 -0.32 0.73 -21.83
N GLN A 239 -0.36 0.92 -23.14
CA GLN A 239 0.78 1.35 -23.94
C GLN A 239 0.49 2.69 -24.60
N ILE A 240 1.50 3.57 -24.67
CA ILE A 240 1.42 4.87 -25.34
C ILE A 240 2.68 5.08 -26.18
N SER A 241 2.49 5.21 -27.49
CA SER A 241 3.53 5.52 -28.48
C SER A 241 3.09 6.68 -29.38
N LYS A 242 4.01 7.21 -30.20
CA LYS A 242 3.67 8.24 -31.20
C LYS A 242 2.91 7.62 -32.37
N GLU A 243 3.26 6.38 -32.71
CA GLU A 243 2.85 5.64 -33.89
C GLU A 243 1.47 5.01 -33.71
N ARG A 244 1.20 4.34 -32.57
CA ARG A 244 -0.08 3.66 -32.29
C ARG A 244 -0.98 4.43 -31.32
N GLY A 245 -0.53 5.60 -30.85
CA GLY A 245 -1.25 6.37 -29.84
C GLY A 245 -1.41 5.59 -28.53
N LYS A 246 -2.59 5.68 -27.91
CA LYS A 246 -2.90 5.04 -26.61
C LYS A 246 -3.69 3.76 -26.81
N VAL A 247 -3.05 2.63 -26.57
CA VAL A 247 -3.68 1.30 -26.63
C VAL A 247 -3.88 0.75 -25.22
N LYS A 248 -5.03 0.13 -24.97
CA LYS A 248 -5.34 -0.57 -23.71
C LYS A 248 -6.00 -1.90 -24.03
N ASN A 249 -5.37 -3.00 -23.63
CA ASN A 249 -5.95 -4.32 -23.78
C ASN A 249 -6.33 -4.84 -22.39
N THR A 250 -7.50 -5.47 -22.29
CA THR A 250 -7.99 -6.09 -21.06
C THR A 250 -8.03 -7.59 -21.31
N ASP A 251 -7.29 -8.33 -20.50
CA ASP A 251 -7.21 -9.80 -20.51
C ASP A 251 -6.58 -10.24 -19.17
N GLU A 252 -6.51 -11.54 -18.91
CA GLU A 252 -5.87 -12.09 -17.70
C GLU A 252 -4.33 -12.05 -17.78
N PHE A 253 -3.76 -12.04 -18.99
CA PHE A 253 -2.31 -11.90 -19.25
C PHE A 253 -1.42 -12.92 -18.51
N ASN A 254 -1.92 -14.15 -18.37
CA ASN A 254 -1.26 -15.20 -17.58
C ASN A 254 -0.95 -14.77 -16.13
N LEU A 255 -1.72 -13.84 -15.55
CA LEU A 255 -1.54 -13.45 -14.15
C LEU A 255 -2.16 -14.50 -13.22
N ASN A 256 -1.48 -14.74 -12.10
CA ASN A 256 -1.99 -15.65 -11.10
C ASN A 256 -3.31 -15.12 -10.51
N LYS A 257 -4.35 -15.95 -10.56
CA LYS A 257 -5.69 -15.60 -10.04
C LYS A 257 -5.69 -15.47 -8.54
N TRP A 258 -4.89 -16.27 -7.85
CA TRP A 258 -4.79 -16.27 -6.40
C TRP A 258 -3.49 -15.63 -5.96
N LYS A 259 -3.60 -14.64 -5.08
CA LYS A 259 -2.45 -13.98 -4.47
C LYS A 259 -2.46 -14.27 -2.98
N VAL A 260 -1.40 -14.90 -2.48
CA VAL A 260 -1.16 -15.03 -1.04
C VAL A 260 0.01 -14.14 -0.69
N SER A 261 -0.09 -13.36 0.39
CA SER A 261 0.95 -12.41 0.78
C SER A 261 1.15 -12.37 2.29
N LEU A 262 2.38 -12.11 2.72
CA LEU A 262 2.64 -11.54 4.03
C LEU A 262 2.32 -10.06 3.98
N THR A 263 1.65 -9.55 5.00
CA THR A 263 1.29 -8.13 5.12
C THR A 263 1.63 -7.62 6.51
N GLY A 264 2.06 -6.37 6.59
CA GLY A 264 2.32 -5.72 7.85
C GLY A 264 2.30 -4.20 7.75
N ASP A 265 2.15 -3.56 8.90
CA ASP A 265 2.33 -2.13 9.04
C ASP A 265 3.05 -1.77 10.32
N ILE A 266 3.75 -0.65 10.30
CA ILE A 266 4.40 -0.04 11.45
C ILE A 266 4.09 1.45 11.43
N GLY A 267 3.86 2.03 12.60
CA GLY A 267 3.55 3.44 12.66
C GLY A 267 3.69 4.05 14.03
N TYR A 268 3.75 5.37 14.02
CA TYR A 268 3.76 6.19 15.22
C TYR A 268 2.79 7.35 15.03
N GLY A 269 1.79 7.44 15.91
CA GLY A 269 0.77 8.47 15.83
C GLY A 269 -0.09 8.38 14.56
N PRO A 270 -0.18 9.46 13.75
CA PRO A 270 -0.99 9.50 12.54
C PRO A 270 -0.34 8.83 11.33
N LEU A 271 1.00 8.67 11.31
CA LEU A 271 1.73 8.11 10.18
C LEU A 271 1.86 6.59 10.32
N LYS A 272 1.58 5.87 9.24
CA LYS A 272 1.84 4.43 9.13
C LYS A 272 2.49 4.09 7.81
N LEU A 273 3.49 3.24 7.88
CA LEU A 273 4.11 2.57 6.74
C LEU A 273 3.56 1.15 6.67
N TYR A 274 3.12 0.73 5.49
CA TYR A 274 2.71 -0.66 5.25
C TYR A 274 3.68 -1.32 4.27
N GLY A 275 3.73 -2.64 4.35
CA GLY A 275 4.43 -3.50 3.41
C GLY A 275 3.63 -4.75 3.12
N ASN A 276 3.59 -5.15 1.85
CA ASN A 276 3.03 -6.43 1.41
C ASN A 276 4.09 -7.18 0.61
N PHE A 277 4.24 -8.47 0.86
CA PHE A 277 5.15 -9.35 0.14
C PHE A 277 4.40 -10.59 -0.33
N ALA A 278 4.28 -10.79 -1.64
CA ALA A 278 3.59 -11.94 -2.19
C ALA A 278 4.43 -13.21 -2.03
N LEU A 279 3.77 -14.27 -1.56
CA LEU A 279 4.30 -15.62 -1.47
C LEU A 279 3.98 -16.45 -2.72
N THR A 280 3.13 -15.92 -3.60
CA THR A 280 2.78 -16.50 -4.90
C THR A 280 3.40 -15.67 -6.03
N PRO A 281 3.86 -16.29 -7.12
CA PRO A 281 4.31 -15.57 -8.30
C PRO A 281 3.20 -14.72 -8.94
N LEU A 282 3.59 -13.65 -9.63
CA LEU A 282 2.71 -12.73 -10.34
C LEU A 282 2.03 -13.41 -11.53
N HIS A 283 2.79 -14.25 -12.25
CA HIS A 283 2.31 -15.03 -13.39
C HIS A 283 2.04 -16.47 -12.97
N ASP A 284 1.15 -17.16 -13.69
CA ASP A 284 0.77 -18.54 -13.37
C ASP A 284 1.84 -19.56 -13.78
N TYR A 285 2.60 -19.24 -14.83
CA TYR A 285 3.77 -20.00 -15.31
C TYR A 285 4.80 -19.07 -15.98
N GLY A 286 5.97 -19.62 -16.30
CA GLY A 286 7.03 -18.94 -17.03
C GLY A 286 7.82 -17.94 -16.19
N LEU A 287 7.23 -16.78 -15.88
CA LEU A 287 7.86 -15.76 -15.04
C LEU A 287 7.62 -16.05 -13.55
N GLU A 288 8.70 -16.29 -12.81
CA GLU A 288 8.65 -16.53 -11.37
C GLU A 288 8.96 -15.23 -10.59
N GLN A 289 8.05 -14.28 -10.69
CA GLN A 289 8.19 -12.94 -10.10
C GLN A 289 7.34 -12.80 -8.85
N TYR A 290 7.95 -12.52 -7.70
CA TYR A 290 7.26 -12.35 -6.41
C TYR A 290 7.06 -10.86 -6.11
N PRO A 291 5.84 -10.30 -6.31
CA PRO A 291 5.59 -8.88 -6.14
C PRO A 291 5.58 -8.45 -4.68
N PHE A 292 6.10 -7.25 -4.42
CA PHE A 292 6.02 -6.60 -3.13
C PHE A 292 5.64 -5.13 -3.28
N SER A 293 4.99 -4.59 -2.25
CA SER A 293 4.60 -3.19 -2.19
C SER A 293 4.95 -2.58 -0.84
N ILE A 294 5.37 -1.30 -0.86
CA ILE A 294 5.71 -0.54 0.34
C ILE A 294 5.13 0.87 0.17
N GLY A 295 4.53 1.40 1.22
CA GLY A 295 3.92 2.73 1.16
C GLY A 295 3.39 3.25 2.48
N ILE A 296 2.52 4.26 2.37
CA ILE A 296 1.89 4.94 3.50
C ILE A 296 0.40 4.56 3.56
N ARG A 297 -0.09 4.26 4.76
CA ARG A 297 -1.50 3.96 5.05
C ARG A 297 -2.19 5.15 5.70
N PHE A 298 -3.22 5.65 5.04
CA PHE A 298 -4.07 6.75 5.50
C PHE A 298 -5.35 6.20 6.12
N ASN A 299 -5.78 6.82 7.22
CA ASN A 299 -7.00 6.43 7.92
C ASN A 299 -7.01 4.98 8.47
N GLY A 300 -5.89 4.25 8.53
CA GLY A 300 -5.85 2.90 9.15
C GLY A 300 -5.86 2.90 10.69
N PHE A 301 -6.09 1.75 11.34
CA PHE A 301 -6.08 1.61 12.82
C PHE A 301 -4.71 1.77 13.46
#